data_AF-A0A7K0IBR7-F1
#
_entry.id   AF-A0A7K0IBR7-F1
#
_cell.length_a   1.000
_cell.length_b   1.000
_cell.length_c   1.000
_cell.angle_alpha   90.00
_cell.angle_beta   90.00
_cell.angle_gamma   90.00
#
_symmetry.space_group_name_H-M   'P 1'
#
loop_
_entity.id
_entity.type
_entity.pdbx_description
1 polymer ?
#
loop_
_entity_poly.entity_id
_entity_poly.type
_entity_poly.pdbx_seq_one_letter_code
_entity_poly.pdbx_strand_id
1 'polypeptide(L)'
;MIEGENSLTSTFGHAGLRNGENPLAISGQGSLFAEGGGAAGIGGDRKQNGSNITIAGGTVTAVGNEPGAGIGGGFMSSGSNITITGGVVTAQGGKFGAGIGGSYGYDLTGNSADVTITGGEVTAIGGYGSAGIGGGYWGFCSNVVIEGGQVTAQGGERAAGIGGGEGGGGNDIVITGGTVTATGGEWAAGVGGGFNGDGSDMAISGGTVTATGGSEGAGIGGGVVGDGRNIAISGGTVMAYGGDFATAIGGGSGLDNNIRPCSGGRGSNIAITGGFVAAIPGQTPDPDYAQGTVIRPIAQAIGSGYGSLTYGDSSITGGFFADEARDWAGNTVYGLAPAPGYAAAENREGATKDAFPVRVLPVATLEVRADVQHVCDGSAVAASEVVSTARYGDADALDAVAFEHREAGRSDWKAGLPEDVGTYRVRATLPEGADAGGALYAAASAETDLAIVSADGADRTGDPADGSPA
;
A
#
# COMPACT_ATOMS: atom_id res chain seq x y z
N MET A 1 12.31 33.87 17.00
CA MET A 1 11.02 34.37 16.50
C MET A 1 11.32 35.34 15.37
N ILE A 2 10.73 35.13 14.19
CA ILE A 2 10.86 35.99 13.02
C ILE A 2 9.68 36.98 12.97
N GLU A 3 10.02 38.25 12.82
CA GLU A 3 9.10 39.37 12.62
C GLU A 3 9.56 40.15 11.39
N GLY A 4 8.63 40.76 10.65
CA GLY A 4 8.94 41.49 9.41
C GLY A 4 9.60 40.59 8.36
N GLU A 5 10.43 41.18 7.50
CA GLU A 5 11.18 40.48 6.46
C GLU A 5 12.64 40.26 6.87
N ASN A 6 13.10 39.02 6.83
CA ASN A 6 14.45 38.62 7.21
C ASN A 6 15.14 37.92 6.03
N SER A 7 16.39 38.30 5.74
CA SER A 7 17.17 37.70 4.65
C SER A 7 18.59 37.42 5.12
N LEU A 8 19.05 36.17 4.91
CA LEU A 8 20.36 35.68 5.29
C LEU A 8 21.00 34.97 4.09
N THR A 9 22.01 35.59 3.50
CA THR A 9 22.82 34.97 2.44
C THR A 9 24.25 34.83 2.95
N SER A 10 24.82 33.65 2.76
CA SER A 10 26.13 33.31 3.30
C SER A 10 27.20 33.21 2.20
N THR A 11 28.46 33.25 2.63
CA THR A 11 29.62 33.06 1.73
C THR A 11 30.00 31.57 1.64
N PHE A 12 30.93 31.24 0.74
CA PHE A 12 31.34 29.86 0.50
C PHE A 12 31.67 29.09 1.78
N GLY A 13 31.10 27.90 1.92
CA GLY A 13 31.27 26.98 3.03
C GLY A 13 30.21 27.07 4.13
N HIS A 14 29.34 28.08 4.12
CA HIS A 14 28.43 28.37 5.23
C HIS A 14 26.96 28.21 4.87
N ALA A 15 26.16 27.85 5.87
CA ALA A 15 24.71 27.86 5.74
C ALA A 15 24.17 29.30 5.79
N GLY A 16 23.02 29.55 5.14
CA GLY A 16 22.33 30.84 5.22
C GLY A 16 21.93 31.16 6.65
N LEU A 17 21.28 30.20 7.30
CA LEU A 17 21.07 30.17 8.74
C LEU A 17 21.73 28.94 9.35
N ARG A 18 22.89 29.14 9.96
CA ARG A 18 23.67 28.07 10.60
C ARG A 18 23.13 27.73 11.98
N ASN A 19 22.98 26.44 12.28
CA ASN A 19 22.68 25.96 13.63
C ASN A 19 23.87 25.28 14.34
N GLY A 20 24.83 24.74 13.58
CA GLY A 20 26.00 24.05 14.14
C GLY A 20 25.60 22.90 15.06
N GLU A 21 24.59 22.11 14.65
CA GLU A 21 23.98 21.02 15.42
C GLU A 21 23.27 21.42 16.72
N ASN A 22 23.24 22.72 17.06
CA ASN A 22 22.46 23.22 18.19
C ASN A 22 20.97 23.29 17.83
N PRO A 23 20.07 23.18 18.83
CA PRO A 23 18.64 23.40 18.62
C PRO A 23 18.36 24.78 17.99
N LEU A 24 17.70 24.77 16.83
CA LEU A 24 17.25 25.96 16.12
C LEU A 24 15.73 25.96 16.02
N ALA A 25 15.07 26.93 16.65
CA ALA A 25 13.62 27.10 16.60
C ALA A 25 13.22 28.35 15.82
N ILE A 26 12.48 28.15 14.72
CA ILE A 26 11.90 29.20 13.87
C ILE A 26 10.40 29.24 14.13
N SER A 27 9.91 30.42 14.51
CA SER A 27 8.51 30.68 14.86
C SER A 27 8.19 32.15 14.65
N GLY A 28 6.92 32.54 14.68
CA GLY A 28 6.49 33.92 14.45
C GLY A 28 5.61 34.03 13.21
N GLN A 29 5.36 35.26 12.76
CA GLN A 29 4.49 35.56 11.62
C GLN A 29 5.23 36.28 10.48
N GLY A 30 6.53 36.57 10.65
CA GLY A 30 7.37 37.19 9.62
C GLY A 30 7.82 36.22 8.54
N SER A 31 8.65 36.72 7.62
CA SER A 31 9.31 35.94 6.58
C SER A 31 10.81 35.78 6.84
N LEU A 32 11.36 34.64 6.43
CA LEU A 32 12.78 34.32 6.46
C LEU A 32 13.19 33.75 5.10
N PHE A 33 14.10 34.43 4.42
CA PHE A 33 14.85 33.91 3.30
C PHE A 33 16.26 33.53 3.77
N ALA A 34 16.68 32.28 3.56
CA ALA A 34 17.99 31.80 3.96
C ALA A 34 18.67 31.05 2.80
N GLU A 35 19.82 31.55 2.37
CA GLU A 35 20.59 31.02 1.24
C GLU A 35 22.01 30.62 1.67
N GLY A 36 22.32 29.34 1.46
CA GLY A 36 23.65 28.79 1.72
C GLY A 36 24.67 29.23 0.69
N GLY A 37 25.95 29.32 1.05
CA GLY A 37 27.06 29.50 0.12
C GLY A 37 27.77 28.17 -0.10
N GLY A 38 27.23 27.26 -0.91
CA GLY A 38 27.78 25.90 -1.04
C GLY A 38 27.58 25.01 0.20
N ALA A 39 26.54 25.31 0.98
CA ALA A 39 26.04 24.54 2.12
C ALA A 39 24.51 24.74 2.26
N ALA A 40 23.93 24.37 3.39
CA ALA A 40 22.48 24.36 3.54
C ALA A 40 21.86 25.78 3.52
N GLY A 41 20.60 25.90 3.09
CA GLY A 41 19.85 27.15 3.30
C GLY A 41 19.68 27.41 4.80
N ILE A 42 19.15 26.42 5.51
CA ILE A 42 19.03 26.40 6.98
C ILE A 42 19.63 25.10 7.49
N GLY A 43 20.61 25.18 8.39
CA GLY A 43 21.21 24.01 9.04
C GLY A 43 22.73 23.99 8.98
N GLY A 44 23.26 22.96 8.34
CA GLY A 44 24.67 22.61 8.35
C GLY A 44 25.53 23.40 7.36
N ASP A 45 26.69 23.86 7.83
CA ASP A 45 27.80 24.29 6.98
C ASP A 45 28.36 23.11 6.17
N ARG A 46 29.30 23.39 5.25
CA ARG A 46 30.01 22.35 4.51
C ARG A 46 30.66 21.34 5.49
N LYS A 47 30.39 20.04 5.32
CA LYS A 47 30.86 18.95 6.20
C LYS A 47 30.34 19.03 7.65
N GLN A 48 29.21 19.72 7.87
CA GLN A 48 28.51 19.74 9.15
C GLN A 48 27.06 19.30 8.95
N ASN A 49 26.55 18.51 9.90
CA ASN A 49 25.16 18.10 9.89
C ASN A 49 24.25 19.31 10.16
N GLY A 50 23.06 19.28 9.57
CA GLY A 50 21.99 20.19 9.95
C GLY A 50 21.00 19.45 10.82
N SER A 51 21.16 19.59 12.13
CA SER A 51 20.41 18.79 13.10
C SER A 51 19.61 19.61 14.11
N ASN A 52 18.49 19.10 14.63
CA ASN A 52 17.69 19.77 15.66
C ASN A 52 17.05 21.08 15.18
N ILE A 53 16.38 21.04 14.03
CA ILE A 53 15.74 22.21 13.42
C ILE A 53 14.23 22.08 13.62
N THR A 54 13.60 23.05 14.25
CA THR A 54 12.14 23.11 14.42
C THR A 54 11.57 24.35 13.74
N ILE A 55 10.61 24.17 12.84
CA ILE A 55 9.83 25.26 12.23
C ILE A 55 8.38 25.14 12.70
N ALA A 56 7.89 26.18 13.36
CA ALA A 56 6.55 26.23 13.95
C ALA A 56 5.65 27.32 13.37
N GLY A 57 6.19 28.22 12.53
CA GLY A 57 5.40 29.30 11.94
C GLY A 57 6.23 30.25 11.08
N GLY A 58 5.52 31.18 10.42
CA GLY A 58 6.07 32.15 9.49
C GLY A 58 6.19 31.61 8.07
N THR A 59 6.71 32.46 7.17
CA THR A 59 7.02 32.08 5.79
C THR A 59 8.53 31.87 5.66
N VAL A 60 8.96 30.64 5.45
CA VAL A 60 10.39 30.26 5.42
C VAL A 60 10.75 29.77 4.03
N THR A 61 11.69 30.45 3.39
CA THR A 61 12.30 30.00 2.14
C THR A 61 13.77 29.69 2.39
N ALA A 62 14.14 28.43 2.20
CA ALA A 62 15.50 27.93 2.43
C ALA A 62 16.08 27.37 1.13
N VAL A 63 17.17 27.96 0.65
CA VAL A 63 17.84 27.59 -0.59
C VAL A 63 19.24 27.07 -0.28
N GLY A 64 19.46 25.79 -0.48
CA GLY A 64 20.79 25.19 -0.50
C GLY A 64 21.49 25.52 -1.81
N ASN A 65 22.81 25.78 -1.74
CA ASN A 65 23.65 25.95 -2.94
C ASN A 65 24.64 24.80 -3.05
N GLU A 66 25.06 24.47 -4.28
CA GLU A 66 25.82 23.26 -4.61
C GLU A 66 26.93 22.97 -3.58
N PRO A 67 26.80 21.93 -2.72
CA PRO A 67 25.81 20.85 -2.74
C PRO A 67 24.85 20.74 -1.52
N GLY A 68 24.61 21.80 -0.77
CA GLY A 68 23.79 21.73 0.46
C GLY A 68 22.29 21.53 0.25
N ALA A 69 21.62 21.01 1.28
CA ALA A 69 20.16 20.87 1.33
C ALA A 69 19.46 22.24 1.49
N GLY A 70 18.17 22.31 1.16
CA GLY A 70 17.36 23.49 1.51
C GLY A 70 17.33 23.66 3.03
N ILE A 71 16.83 22.64 3.73
CA ILE A 71 16.84 22.52 5.19
C ILE A 71 17.52 21.21 5.58
N GLY A 72 18.59 21.28 6.37
CA GLY A 72 19.32 20.11 6.84
C GLY A 72 20.81 20.18 6.55
N GLY A 73 21.36 19.10 6.00
CA GLY A 73 22.80 18.90 5.88
C GLY A 73 23.50 19.82 4.87
N GLY A 74 24.70 20.29 5.23
CA GLY A 74 25.63 20.82 4.24
C GLY A 74 26.33 19.69 3.47
N PHE A 75 27.28 20.02 2.59
CA PHE A 75 28.00 19.03 1.78
C PHE A 75 28.50 17.83 2.61
N MET A 76 28.31 16.60 2.13
CA MET A 76 28.79 15.37 2.79
C MET A 76 28.23 15.11 4.18
N SER A 77 27.06 15.66 4.48
CA SER A 77 26.49 15.65 5.82
C SER A 77 25.00 15.31 5.80
N SER A 78 24.51 14.89 6.97
CA SER A 78 23.12 14.51 7.17
C SER A 78 22.25 15.69 7.58
N GLY A 79 20.96 15.60 7.24
CA GLY A 79 19.90 16.30 7.94
C GLY A 79 19.25 15.36 8.94
N SER A 80 19.11 15.77 10.19
CA SER A 80 18.51 14.92 11.22
C SER A 80 17.72 15.70 12.26
N ASN A 81 16.72 15.08 12.86
CA ASN A 81 15.80 15.73 13.80
C ASN A 81 15.29 17.09 13.28
N ILE A 82 14.71 17.05 12.08
CA ILE A 82 14.07 18.20 11.46
C ILE A 82 12.57 18.07 11.67
N THR A 83 11.96 19.01 12.38
CA THR A 83 10.53 19.00 12.70
C THR A 83 9.83 20.23 12.12
N ILE A 84 8.78 20.02 11.33
CA ILE A 84 7.90 21.09 10.86
C ILE A 84 6.51 20.87 11.46
N THR A 85 6.06 21.84 12.25
CA THR A 85 4.76 21.81 12.95
C THR A 85 3.78 22.86 12.42
N GLY A 86 4.27 23.84 11.64
CA GLY A 86 3.45 24.93 11.11
C GLY A 86 4.26 25.90 10.25
N GLY A 87 3.55 26.87 9.66
CA GLY A 87 4.12 27.85 8.73
C GLY A 87 3.98 27.45 7.27
N VAL A 88 4.49 28.31 6.38
CA VAL A 88 4.65 28.06 4.94
C VAL A 88 6.14 27.89 4.69
N VAL A 89 6.57 26.68 4.33
CA VAL A 89 7.98 26.31 4.22
C VAL A 89 8.28 25.88 2.79
N THR A 90 9.16 26.61 2.12
CA THR A 90 9.72 26.25 0.82
C THR A 90 11.20 25.93 0.99
N ALA A 91 11.58 24.68 0.76
CA ALA A 91 12.94 24.20 0.88
C ALA A 91 13.44 23.67 -0.46
N GLN A 92 14.45 24.33 -1.01
CA GLN A 92 15.06 23.98 -2.29
C GLN A 92 16.49 23.53 -2.07
N GLY A 93 16.79 22.29 -2.43
CA GLY A 93 18.14 21.74 -2.42
C GLY A 93 18.99 22.36 -3.52
N GLY A 94 20.27 22.55 -3.22
CA GLY A 94 21.28 22.78 -4.26
C GLY A 94 21.50 21.50 -5.05
N LYS A 95 22.28 21.56 -6.13
CA LYS A 95 22.67 20.34 -6.86
C LYS A 95 23.27 19.32 -5.89
N PHE A 96 22.73 18.09 -5.85
CA PHE A 96 23.08 17.03 -4.90
C PHE A 96 22.61 17.19 -3.44
N GLY A 97 21.82 18.22 -3.13
CA GLY A 97 21.17 18.43 -1.85
C GLY A 97 19.67 18.14 -1.91
N ALA A 98 19.13 17.51 -0.87
CA ALA A 98 17.69 17.35 -0.73
C ALA A 98 16.99 18.70 -0.49
N GLY A 99 15.69 18.78 -0.76
CA GLY A 99 14.88 19.91 -0.30
C GLY A 99 14.92 20.00 1.22
N ILE A 100 14.51 18.92 1.89
CA ILE A 100 14.60 18.73 3.33
C ILE A 100 15.31 17.39 3.62
N GLY A 101 16.43 17.44 4.35
CA GLY A 101 17.16 16.25 4.74
C GLY A 101 18.66 16.34 4.45
N GLY A 102 19.20 15.32 3.77
CA GLY A 102 20.63 15.12 3.56
C GLY A 102 21.20 15.79 2.30
N SER A 103 22.53 15.71 2.15
CA SER A 103 23.30 16.17 0.99
C SER A 103 24.09 14.99 0.37
N TYR A 104 25.07 15.28 -0.50
CA TYR A 104 25.91 14.31 -1.21
C TYR A 104 26.52 13.25 -0.27
N GLY A 105 26.30 11.96 -0.49
CA GLY A 105 26.61 10.88 0.47
C GLY A 105 27.43 9.71 -0.08
N TYR A 106 28.69 9.91 -0.50
CA TYR A 106 29.51 8.79 -1.01
C TYR A 106 29.91 7.75 0.07
N ASP A 107 29.95 8.15 1.35
CA ASP A 107 30.30 7.29 2.49
C ASP A 107 29.08 6.89 3.34
N LEU A 108 27.85 6.96 2.78
CA LEU A 108 26.59 6.78 3.54
C LEU A 108 26.37 7.85 4.64
N THR A 109 27.09 8.99 4.58
CA THR A 109 26.95 10.10 5.56
C THR A 109 26.03 11.21 5.07
N GLY A 110 25.53 11.14 3.83
CA GLY A 110 24.60 12.10 3.22
C GLY A 110 23.13 11.77 3.42
N ASN A 111 22.81 10.99 4.45
CA ASN A 111 21.46 10.45 4.66
C ASN A 111 20.54 11.48 5.30
N SER A 112 19.23 11.33 5.07
CA SER A 112 18.22 11.93 5.96
C SER A 112 17.94 10.96 7.09
N ALA A 113 18.34 11.34 8.30
CA ALA A 113 18.21 10.44 9.44
C ALA A 113 16.86 10.56 10.14
N ASP A 114 16.24 11.76 10.21
CA ASP A 114 14.90 11.94 10.80
C ASP A 114 14.26 13.26 10.33
N VAL A 115 13.14 13.16 9.60
CA VAL A 115 12.27 14.30 9.27
C VAL A 115 10.86 14.01 9.76
N THR A 116 10.28 14.93 10.53
CA THR A 116 8.91 14.83 11.04
C THR A 116 8.10 16.05 10.62
N ILE A 117 6.97 15.84 9.96
CA ILE A 117 6.03 16.89 9.58
C ILE A 117 4.68 16.60 10.23
N THR A 118 4.24 17.49 11.12
CA THR A 118 2.95 17.37 11.82
C THR A 118 1.94 18.45 11.41
N GLY A 119 2.39 19.47 10.68
CA GLY A 119 1.55 20.57 10.21
C GLY A 119 2.28 21.56 9.30
N GLY A 120 1.56 22.57 8.83
CA GLY A 120 2.05 23.58 7.89
C GLY A 120 1.82 23.23 6.43
N GLU A 121 2.22 24.16 5.57
CA GLU A 121 2.31 23.99 4.11
C GLU A 121 3.79 23.85 3.75
N VAL A 122 4.20 22.67 3.29
CA VAL A 122 5.61 22.33 3.05
C VAL A 122 5.80 21.99 1.59
N THR A 123 6.64 22.75 0.90
CA THR A 123 7.12 22.47 -0.45
C THR A 123 8.61 22.15 -0.38
N ALA A 124 8.99 20.92 -0.71
CA ALA A 124 10.36 20.45 -0.67
C ALA A 124 10.81 19.98 -2.05
N ILE A 125 11.84 20.63 -2.61
CA ILE A 125 12.32 20.39 -3.98
C ILE A 125 13.78 19.96 -3.90
N GLY A 126 14.06 18.75 -4.33
CA GLY A 126 15.41 18.21 -4.41
C GLY A 126 16.20 18.80 -5.58
N GLY A 127 17.51 18.94 -5.40
CA GLY A 127 18.41 19.17 -6.52
C GLY A 127 18.66 17.90 -7.32
N TYR A 128 19.45 17.99 -8.39
CA TYR A 128 19.84 16.83 -9.23
C TYR A 128 20.26 15.62 -8.38
N GLY A 129 19.64 14.47 -8.65
CA GLY A 129 19.85 13.20 -7.97
C GLY A 129 19.58 13.22 -6.47
N SER A 130 18.77 14.16 -5.96
CA SER A 130 18.43 14.28 -4.54
C SER A 130 16.93 14.36 -4.31
N ALA A 131 16.47 13.81 -3.19
CA ALA A 131 15.04 13.73 -2.90
C ALA A 131 14.44 15.10 -2.56
N GLY A 132 13.12 15.24 -2.72
CA GLY A 132 12.38 16.37 -2.18
C GLY A 132 12.51 16.38 -0.65
N ILE A 133 12.08 15.29 -0.02
CA ILE A 133 12.27 15.01 1.40
C ILE A 133 13.04 13.70 1.55
N GLY A 134 14.21 13.74 2.18
CA GLY A 134 15.01 12.55 2.44
C GLY A 134 16.47 12.73 2.04
N GLY A 135 17.02 11.71 1.37
CA GLY A 135 18.46 11.63 1.05
C GLY A 135 18.90 12.60 -0.05
N GLY A 136 20.14 13.07 0.05
CA GLY A 136 20.83 13.74 -1.06
C GLY A 136 21.36 12.73 -2.08
N TYR A 137 22.25 13.15 -2.98
CA TYR A 137 22.87 12.28 -3.99
C TYR A 137 23.61 11.08 -3.34
N TRP A 138 23.26 9.83 -3.69
CA TRP A 138 23.67 8.58 -3.01
C TRP A 138 23.29 8.48 -1.52
N GLY A 139 22.51 9.43 -1.03
CA GLY A 139 22.02 9.46 0.34
C GLY A 139 20.78 8.58 0.49
N PHE A 140 20.77 7.78 1.55
CA PHE A 140 19.62 6.98 1.96
C PHE A 140 18.66 7.85 2.77
N CYS A 141 17.37 7.50 2.72
CA CYS A 141 16.39 7.92 3.71
C CYS A 141 16.30 6.84 4.79
N SER A 142 16.32 7.25 6.05
CA SER A 142 16.30 6.33 7.20
C SER A 142 15.15 6.57 8.18
N ASN A 143 14.43 7.70 8.07
CA ASN A 143 13.18 7.95 8.79
C ASN A 143 12.50 9.23 8.26
N VAL A 144 11.31 9.09 7.70
CA VAL A 144 10.43 10.23 7.38
C VAL A 144 9.04 9.93 7.93
N VAL A 145 8.56 10.81 8.82
CA VAL A 145 7.24 10.71 9.43
C VAL A 145 6.39 11.90 9.05
N ILE A 146 5.24 11.66 8.43
CA ILE A 146 4.24 12.68 8.10
C ILE A 146 2.94 12.36 8.83
N GLU A 147 2.60 13.19 9.80
CA GLU A 147 1.40 13.07 10.63
C GLU A 147 0.30 14.07 10.24
N GLY A 148 0.65 15.12 9.50
CA GLY A 148 -0.26 16.19 9.13
C GLY A 148 0.32 17.21 8.17
N GLY A 149 -0.46 18.27 7.88
CA GLY A 149 -0.07 19.35 6.97
C GLY A 149 -0.39 19.08 5.49
N GLN A 150 -0.05 20.06 4.65
CA GLN A 150 -0.03 19.93 3.20
C GLN A 150 1.43 19.81 2.76
N VAL A 151 1.83 18.65 2.26
CA VAL A 151 3.21 18.34 1.88
C VAL A 151 3.30 18.10 0.39
N THR A 152 4.10 18.88 -0.30
CA THR A 152 4.47 18.68 -1.71
C THR A 152 5.97 18.42 -1.77
N ALA A 153 6.35 17.21 -2.18
CA ALA A 153 7.74 16.78 -2.26
C ALA A 153 8.07 16.38 -3.70
N GLN A 154 9.03 17.08 -4.29
CA GLN A 154 9.48 16.85 -5.66
C GLN A 154 10.95 16.43 -5.66
N GLY A 155 11.23 15.24 -6.15
CA GLY A 155 12.59 14.79 -6.39
C GLY A 155 13.23 15.54 -7.54
N GLY A 156 14.54 15.75 -7.47
CA GLY A 156 15.31 16.08 -8.67
C GLY A 156 15.40 14.89 -9.61
N GLU A 157 15.96 15.10 -10.81
CA GLU A 157 16.28 14.02 -11.76
C GLU A 157 16.92 12.82 -11.04
N ARG A 158 16.44 11.58 -11.26
CA ARG A 158 16.94 10.35 -10.62
C ARG A 158 16.70 10.17 -9.12
N ALA A 159 15.86 11.00 -8.48
CA ALA A 159 15.60 10.87 -7.04
C ALA A 159 14.12 10.89 -6.69
N ALA A 160 13.80 10.32 -5.53
CA ALA A 160 12.42 10.18 -5.09
C ALA A 160 11.79 11.52 -4.68
N GLY A 161 10.46 11.61 -4.74
CA GLY A 161 9.74 12.72 -4.10
C GLY A 161 10.00 12.73 -2.60
N ILE A 162 9.67 11.61 -1.95
CA ILE A 162 9.98 11.32 -0.55
C ILE A 162 10.78 10.03 -0.49
N GLY A 163 11.99 10.08 0.05
CA GLY A 163 12.85 8.90 0.25
C GLY A 163 14.29 9.12 -0.22
N GLY A 164 14.81 8.21 -1.03
CA GLY A 164 16.23 8.17 -1.41
C GLY A 164 16.61 9.12 -2.55
N GLY A 165 17.87 9.56 -2.56
CA GLY A 165 18.48 10.17 -3.75
C GLY A 165 18.90 9.12 -4.79
N GLU A 166 19.57 9.55 -5.86
CA GLU A 166 20.13 8.63 -6.88
C GLU A 166 21.04 7.59 -6.21
N GLY A 167 20.80 6.30 -6.44
CA GLY A 167 21.51 5.19 -5.81
C GLY A 167 21.21 4.96 -4.33
N GLY A 168 20.40 5.83 -3.71
CA GLY A 168 19.99 5.76 -2.32
C GLY A 168 18.63 5.08 -2.16
N GLY A 169 18.51 4.25 -1.12
CA GLY A 169 17.24 3.62 -0.74
C GLY A 169 16.32 4.58 -0.01
N GLY A 170 15.01 4.42 -0.22
CA GLY A 170 13.95 5.10 0.52
C GLY A 170 13.37 4.17 1.58
N ASN A 171 13.90 4.25 2.80
CA ASN A 171 13.52 3.34 3.87
C ASN A 171 12.79 4.09 5.00
N ASP A 172 11.98 3.35 5.76
CA ASP A 172 11.33 3.81 7.00
C ASP A 172 10.50 5.09 6.80
N ILE A 173 9.55 5.03 5.85
CA ILE A 173 8.65 6.15 5.56
C ILE A 173 7.27 5.85 6.14
N VAL A 174 6.82 6.71 7.06
CA VAL A 174 5.55 6.56 7.76
C VAL A 174 4.65 7.75 7.47
N ILE A 175 3.46 7.50 6.93
CA ILE A 175 2.43 8.51 6.69
C ILE A 175 1.16 8.11 7.45
N THR A 176 0.84 8.88 8.49
CA THR A 176 -0.35 8.68 9.34
C THR A 176 -1.43 9.74 9.11
N GLY A 177 -1.11 10.83 8.42
CA GLY A 177 -2.05 11.92 8.14
C GLY A 177 -1.55 12.95 7.12
N GLY A 178 -2.32 14.02 6.96
CA GLY A 178 -2.02 15.12 6.03
C GLY A 178 -2.48 14.88 4.59
N THR A 179 -2.22 15.88 3.74
CA THR A 179 -2.34 15.79 2.28
C THR A 179 -0.94 15.78 1.70
N VAL A 180 -0.51 14.64 1.17
CA VAL A 180 0.86 14.41 0.70
C VAL A 180 0.84 14.21 -0.81
N THR A 181 1.60 15.03 -1.53
CA THR A 181 1.90 14.85 -2.95
C THR A 181 3.39 14.61 -3.10
N ALA A 182 3.77 13.42 -3.56
CA ALA A 182 5.16 13.04 -3.74
C ALA A 182 5.40 12.64 -5.20
N THR A 183 6.29 13.37 -5.87
CA THR A 183 6.61 13.17 -7.29
C THR A 183 8.09 12.85 -7.45
N GLY A 184 8.39 11.67 -7.96
CA GLY A 184 9.75 11.26 -8.31
C GLY A 184 10.27 11.99 -9.54
N GLY A 185 11.59 12.18 -9.60
CA GLY A 185 12.26 12.52 -10.84
C GLY A 185 12.36 11.31 -11.79
N GLU A 186 12.92 11.53 -12.98
CA GLU A 186 13.19 10.48 -13.97
C GLU A 186 13.75 9.21 -13.31
N TRP A 187 13.17 8.03 -13.57
CA TRP A 187 13.62 6.73 -13.04
C TRP A 187 13.52 6.50 -11.53
N ALA A 188 12.85 7.38 -10.80
CA ALA A 188 12.71 7.28 -9.34
C ALA A 188 11.26 7.16 -8.88
N ALA A 189 11.07 6.66 -7.66
CA ALA A 189 9.76 6.49 -7.08
C ALA A 189 9.12 7.83 -6.64
N GLY A 190 7.80 7.88 -6.56
CA GLY A 190 7.11 8.98 -5.87
C GLY A 190 7.47 8.98 -4.39
N VAL A 191 7.20 7.85 -3.73
CA VAL A 191 7.61 7.54 -2.36
C VAL A 191 8.47 6.28 -2.36
N GLY A 192 9.70 6.37 -1.85
CA GLY A 192 10.63 5.25 -1.74
C GLY A 192 11.98 5.54 -2.40
N GLY A 193 12.47 4.64 -3.25
CA GLY A 193 13.84 4.66 -3.77
C GLY A 193 14.07 5.67 -4.91
N GLY A 194 15.30 6.20 -4.98
CA GLY A 194 15.79 6.89 -6.18
C GLY A 194 16.14 5.91 -7.31
N PHE A 195 16.76 6.40 -8.38
CA PHE A 195 17.27 5.53 -9.46
C PHE A 195 18.24 4.48 -8.90
N ASN A 196 18.04 3.19 -9.21
CA ASN A 196 18.75 2.05 -8.59
C ASN A 196 18.61 1.94 -7.06
N GLY A 197 17.66 2.65 -6.46
CA GLY A 197 17.39 2.61 -5.03
C GLY A 197 16.19 1.72 -4.73
N ASP A 198 16.35 0.84 -3.73
CA ASP A 198 15.23 0.11 -3.14
C ASP A 198 14.31 1.07 -2.38
N GLY A 199 13.01 0.79 -2.37
CA GLY A 199 12.07 1.37 -1.42
C GLY A 199 11.62 0.30 -0.45
N SER A 200 11.89 0.47 0.85
CA SER A 200 11.48 -0.50 1.86
C SER A 200 10.85 0.11 3.11
N ASP A 201 10.11 -0.72 3.85
CA ASP A 201 9.64 -0.40 5.20
C ASP A 201 8.77 0.87 5.23
N MET A 202 7.73 0.85 4.40
CA MET A 202 6.82 1.97 4.22
C MET A 202 5.46 1.66 4.84
N ALA A 203 4.92 2.57 5.64
CA ALA A 203 3.63 2.40 6.29
C ALA A 203 2.73 3.61 6.03
N ILE A 204 1.58 3.38 5.39
CA ILE A 204 0.52 4.37 5.21
C ILE A 204 -0.72 3.91 5.98
N SER A 205 -1.13 4.68 6.97
CA SER A 205 -2.28 4.37 7.84
C SER A 205 -3.36 5.44 7.84
N GLY A 206 -3.10 6.60 7.21
CA GLY A 206 -4.05 7.70 7.12
C GLY A 206 -3.61 8.77 6.13
N GLY A 207 -4.39 9.86 6.08
CA GLY A 207 -4.17 10.99 5.16
C GLY A 207 -4.64 10.74 3.73
N THR A 208 -4.38 11.73 2.87
CA THR A 208 -4.57 11.66 1.42
C THR A 208 -3.18 11.68 0.77
N VAL A 209 -2.74 10.56 0.22
CA VAL A 209 -1.40 10.39 -0.37
C VAL A 209 -1.52 10.21 -1.87
N THR A 210 -0.91 11.11 -2.62
CA THR A 210 -0.69 10.98 -4.06
C THR A 210 0.80 10.76 -4.29
N ALA A 211 1.15 9.60 -4.83
CA ALA A 211 2.53 9.20 -5.07
C ALA A 211 2.71 8.86 -6.56
N THR A 212 3.52 9.66 -7.26
CA THR A 212 3.73 9.55 -8.69
C THR A 212 5.20 9.26 -8.97
N GLY A 213 5.48 8.08 -9.51
CA GLY A 213 6.81 7.74 -10.01
C GLY A 213 7.18 8.57 -11.22
N GLY A 214 8.48 8.82 -11.41
CA GLY A 214 8.99 9.24 -12.71
C GLY A 214 8.94 8.10 -13.72
N SER A 215 9.38 8.33 -14.96
CA SER A 215 9.52 7.27 -15.98
C SER A 215 10.12 6.01 -15.36
N GLU A 216 9.49 4.86 -15.53
CA GLU A 216 10.01 3.56 -15.05
C GLU A 216 10.20 3.39 -13.52
N GLY A 217 9.88 4.40 -12.70
CA GLY A 217 9.85 4.32 -11.24
C GLY A 217 8.46 3.97 -10.70
N ALA A 218 8.39 3.30 -9.54
CA ALA A 218 7.11 2.99 -8.92
C ALA A 218 6.41 4.25 -8.36
N GLY A 219 5.09 4.21 -8.20
CA GLY A 219 4.40 5.24 -7.42
C GLY A 219 4.88 5.22 -5.96
N ILE A 220 4.78 4.04 -5.34
CA ILE A 220 5.27 3.74 -3.99
C ILE A 220 6.15 2.49 -4.07
N GLY A 221 7.42 2.59 -3.69
CA GLY A 221 8.35 1.46 -3.74
C GLY A 221 9.71 1.82 -4.34
N GLY A 222 10.20 0.97 -5.23
CA GLY A 222 11.54 1.13 -5.83
C GLY A 222 11.58 2.12 -7.00
N GLY A 223 12.74 2.73 -7.21
CA GLY A 223 13.07 3.33 -8.51
C GLY A 223 13.37 2.24 -9.54
N VAL A 224 13.84 2.61 -10.74
CA VAL A 224 14.25 1.64 -11.77
C VAL A 224 15.21 0.61 -11.17
N VAL A 225 14.97 -0.67 -11.49
CA VAL A 225 15.58 -1.90 -10.95
C VAL A 225 15.54 -2.07 -9.43
N GLY A 226 15.07 -1.07 -8.68
CA GLY A 226 14.95 -1.09 -7.23
C GLY A 226 13.76 -1.91 -6.76
N ASP A 227 13.96 -2.66 -5.70
CA ASP A 227 12.91 -3.47 -5.09
C ASP A 227 11.95 -2.59 -4.28
N GLY A 228 10.67 -3.00 -4.23
CA GLY A 228 9.66 -2.43 -3.35
C GLY A 228 9.27 -3.43 -2.28
N ARG A 229 9.80 -3.29 -1.06
CA ARG A 229 9.63 -4.31 -0.01
C ARG A 229 8.93 -3.77 1.23
N ASN A 230 8.19 -4.61 1.95
CA ASN A 230 7.61 -4.26 3.26
C ASN A 230 6.75 -2.99 3.18
N ILE A 231 5.79 -2.97 2.26
CA ILE A 231 4.89 -1.84 2.05
C ILE A 231 3.55 -2.18 2.70
N ALA A 232 3.16 -1.43 3.73
CA ALA A 232 1.91 -1.62 4.45
C ALA A 232 0.95 -0.45 4.21
N ILE A 233 -0.25 -0.75 3.70
CA ILE A 233 -1.35 0.22 3.59
C ILE A 233 -2.51 -0.30 4.45
N SER A 234 -2.88 0.48 5.46
CA SER A 234 -3.93 0.11 6.43
C SER A 234 -5.07 1.12 6.51
N GLY A 235 -4.91 2.30 5.91
CA GLY A 235 -5.91 3.36 5.95
C GLY A 235 -5.54 4.54 5.05
N GLY A 236 -6.37 5.58 5.11
CA GLY A 236 -6.24 6.77 4.27
C GLY A 236 -6.75 6.57 2.83
N THR A 237 -6.54 7.59 2.01
CA THR A 237 -6.75 7.56 0.56
C THR A 237 -5.39 7.57 -0.12
N VAL A 238 -5.04 6.49 -0.80
CA VAL A 238 -3.73 6.30 -1.44
C VAL A 238 -3.92 6.19 -2.95
N MET A 239 -3.31 7.11 -3.67
CA MET A 239 -3.35 7.19 -5.12
C MET A 239 -1.93 7.08 -5.65
N ALA A 240 -1.57 5.87 -6.09
CA ALA A 240 -0.24 5.53 -6.55
C ALA A 240 -0.23 5.37 -8.08
N TYR A 241 0.72 6.06 -8.71
CA TYR A 241 0.92 6.05 -10.16
C TYR A 241 2.33 5.60 -10.49
N GLY A 242 2.45 4.45 -11.13
CA GLY A 242 3.72 3.98 -11.68
C GLY A 242 4.07 4.72 -12.97
N GLY A 243 5.36 4.96 -13.19
CA GLY A 243 5.86 5.35 -14.50
C GLY A 243 5.83 4.19 -15.50
N ASP A 244 6.18 4.47 -16.74
CA ASP A 244 6.18 3.49 -17.84
C ASP A 244 6.78 2.15 -17.43
N PHE A 245 6.03 1.05 -17.62
CA PHE A 245 6.46 -0.30 -17.27
C PHE A 245 6.76 -0.56 -15.77
N ALA A 246 6.46 0.38 -14.88
CA ALA A 246 6.62 0.23 -13.45
C ALA A 246 5.29 -0.05 -12.74
N THR A 247 5.39 -0.61 -11.54
CA THR A 247 4.22 -0.84 -10.68
C THR A 247 3.71 0.46 -10.09
N ALA A 248 2.43 0.50 -9.71
CA ALA A 248 1.98 1.58 -8.85
C ALA A 248 2.54 1.42 -7.43
N ILE A 249 2.50 0.19 -6.91
CA ILE A 249 2.97 -0.15 -5.56
C ILE A 249 3.86 -1.38 -5.64
N GLY A 250 5.15 -1.23 -5.33
CA GLY A 250 6.12 -2.32 -5.34
C GLY A 250 7.40 -2.00 -6.11
N GLY A 251 7.86 -2.94 -6.94
CA GLY A 251 9.14 -2.81 -7.62
C GLY A 251 9.11 -1.86 -8.83
N GLY A 252 10.25 -1.22 -9.12
CA GLY A 252 10.43 -0.44 -10.35
C GLY A 252 10.71 -1.31 -11.58
N SER A 253 10.67 -0.70 -12.76
CA SER A 253 10.89 -1.40 -14.03
C SER A 253 12.34 -1.87 -14.21
N GLY A 254 12.55 -2.90 -15.02
CA GLY A 254 13.87 -3.40 -15.44
C GLY A 254 14.21 -3.11 -16.90
N LEU A 255 13.60 -2.10 -17.52
CA LEU A 255 13.79 -1.72 -18.93
C LEU A 255 14.80 -0.58 -19.14
N ASP A 256 15.99 -0.66 -18.55
CA ASP A 256 17.10 0.13 -19.09
C ASP A 256 17.67 -0.61 -20.32
N ASN A 257 17.63 0.05 -21.49
CA ASN A 257 18.21 -0.46 -22.74
C ASN A 257 19.73 -0.72 -22.68
N ASN A 258 20.40 -0.29 -21.60
CA ASN A 258 21.82 -0.53 -21.30
C ASN A 258 22.06 -1.51 -20.14
N ILE A 259 21.02 -1.93 -19.41
CA ILE A 259 21.12 -2.95 -18.34
C ILE A 259 20.54 -4.26 -18.89
N ARG A 260 21.16 -5.38 -18.49
CA ARG A 260 20.80 -6.71 -18.99
C ARG A 260 19.28 -6.94 -18.90
N PRO A 261 18.64 -7.51 -19.94
CA PRO A 261 17.24 -7.88 -19.86
C PRO A 261 17.02 -8.80 -18.66
N CYS A 262 15.95 -8.54 -17.89
CA CYS A 262 15.50 -9.30 -16.72
C CYS A 262 16.01 -8.86 -15.32
N SER A 263 16.10 -7.57 -15.04
CA SER A 263 16.53 -7.02 -13.73
C SER A 263 15.49 -6.13 -13.04
N GLY A 264 14.20 -6.30 -13.38
CA GLY A 264 13.13 -5.51 -12.77
C GLY A 264 13.02 -5.74 -11.26
N GLY A 265 12.70 -4.67 -10.54
CA GLY A 265 12.59 -4.68 -9.09
C GLY A 265 11.50 -5.63 -8.61
N ARG A 266 11.81 -6.41 -7.56
CA ARG A 266 10.85 -7.28 -6.89
C ARG A 266 9.96 -6.46 -5.96
N GLY A 267 8.65 -6.61 -6.12
CA GLY A 267 7.69 -6.18 -5.11
C GLY A 267 7.39 -7.33 -4.17
N SER A 268 7.66 -7.19 -2.87
CA SER A 268 7.47 -8.29 -1.90
C SER A 268 7.06 -7.81 -0.52
N ASN A 269 6.25 -8.61 0.18
CA ASN A 269 5.67 -8.24 1.46
C ASN A 269 4.89 -6.92 1.37
N ILE A 270 4.01 -6.84 0.38
CA ILE A 270 3.10 -5.72 0.20
C ILE A 270 1.78 -6.13 0.85
N ALA A 271 1.37 -5.44 1.91
CA ALA A 271 0.18 -5.75 2.69
C ALA A 271 -0.83 -4.59 2.60
N ILE A 272 -1.99 -4.86 2.00
CA ILE A 272 -3.11 -3.94 2.01
C ILE A 272 -4.20 -4.52 2.90
N THR A 273 -4.48 -3.82 3.99
CA THR A 273 -5.42 -4.24 5.05
C THR A 273 -6.61 -3.30 5.17
N GLY A 274 -6.55 -2.12 4.54
CA GLY A 274 -7.60 -1.11 4.61
C GLY A 274 -7.29 0.12 3.77
N GLY A 275 -8.16 1.12 3.86
CA GLY A 275 -8.07 2.38 3.11
C GLY A 275 -8.74 2.35 1.74
N PHE A 276 -8.64 3.48 1.03
CA PHE A 276 -9.09 3.68 -0.34
C PHE A 276 -7.86 3.72 -1.25
N VAL A 277 -7.65 2.70 -2.07
CA VAL A 277 -6.42 2.51 -2.84
C VAL A 277 -6.71 2.56 -4.33
N ALA A 278 -6.04 3.47 -5.03
CA ALA A 278 -5.95 3.50 -6.48
C ALA A 278 -4.51 3.16 -6.87
N ALA A 279 -4.32 1.98 -7.45
CA ALA A 279 -3.03 1.51 -7.94
C ALA A 279 -3.04 1.48 -9.47
N ILE A 280 -2.46 2.49 -10.10
CA ILE A 280 -2.44 2.64 -11.56
C ILE A 280 -1.01 2.41 -12.07
N PRO A 281 -0.69 1.22 -12.61
CA PRO A 281 0.63 0.95 -13.17
C PRO A 281 0.83 1.71 -14.48
N GLY A 282 2.07 2.04 -14.83
CA GLY A 282 2.37 2.69 -16.10
C GLY A 282 2.10 1.75 -17.27
N GLN A 283 1.40 2.27 -18.29
CA GLN A 283 1.00 1.51 -19.48
C GLN A 283 1.72 2.04 -20.71
N THR A 284 2.69 1.26 -21.19
CA THR A 284 3.28 1.41 -22.52
C THR A 284 3.32 0.02 -23.16
N PRO A 285 2.60 -0.20 -24.27
CA PRO A 285 2.81 -1.39 -25.09
C PRO A 285 4.23 -1.35 -25.62
N ASP A 286 5.05 -2.35 -25.29
CA ASP A 286 6.35 -2.54 -25.91
C ASP A 286 6.19 -2.55 -27.44
N PRO A 287 6.81 -1.64 -28.22
CA PRO A 287 6.71 -1.67 -29.68
C PRO A 287 7.36 -2.91 -30.33
N ASP A 288 8.27 -3.62 -29.63
CA ASP A 288 8.84 -4.90 -30.07
C ASP A 288 7.89 -6.10 -29.85
N TYR A 289 6.71 -5.86 -29.24
CA TYR A 289 5.62 -6.83 -29.06
C TYR A 289 5.13 -7.47 -30.37
N ALA A 290 5.39 -6.84 -31.52
CA ALA A 290 5.03 -7.37 -32.84
C ALA A 290 5.88 -8.60 -33.28
N GLN A 291 6.94 -8.97 -32.55
CA GLN A 291 7.82 -10.12 -32.89
C GLN A 291 7.65 -11.37 -32.00
N GLY A 292 6.45 -11.57 -31.43
CA GLY A 292 5.79 -12.88 -31.37
C GLY A 292 6.46 -14.07 -30.66
N THR A 293 7.43 -13.89 -29.74
CA THR A 293 8.07 -15.07 -29.10
C THR A 293 8.26 -15.02 -27.58
N VAL A 294 7.92 -13.93 -26.88
CA VAL A 294 7.92 -13.91 -25.41
C VAL A 294 6.73 -13.10 -24.90
N ILE A 295 5.77 -13.76 -24.26
CA ILE A 295 4.71 -13.06 -23.50
C ILE A 295 5.37 -12.56 -22.20
N ARG A 296 5.75 -11.28 -22.15
CA ARG A 296 6.16 -10.64 -20.89
C ARG A 296 4.98 -9.80 -20.39
N PRO A 297 4.52 -10.01 -19.15
CA PRO A 297 3.32 -9.35 -18.64
C PRO A 297 3.54 -7.84 -18.53
N ILE A 298 2.46 -7.09 -18.75
CA ILE A 298 2.29 -5.70 -18.29
C ILE A 298 2.74 -5.57 -16.82
N ALA A 299 3.27 -4.41 -16.44
CA ALA A 299 3.66 -4.16 -15.06
C ALA A 299 2.46 -4.41 -14.12
N GLN A 300 2.70 -5.09 -13.00
CA GLN A 300 1.64 -5.35 -12.02
C GLN A 300 1.20 -4.01 -11.39
N ALA A 301 -0.08 -3.82 -11.10
CA ALA A 301 -0.50 -2.65 -10.33
C ALA A 301 0.15 -2.67 -8.94
N ILE A 302 0.15 -3.85 -8.31
CA ILE A 302 0.76 -4.12 -7.02
C ILE A 302 1.67 -5.34 -7.17
N GLY A 303 2.95 -5.22 -6.80
CA GLY A 303 3.90 -6.33 -6.86
C GLY A 303 5.18 -5.98 -7.61
N SER A 304 5.67 -6.92 -8.42
CA SER A 304 6.96 -6.78 -9.10
C SER A 304 6.86 -5.96 -10.38
N GLY A 305 7.91 -5.16 -10.62
CA GLY A 305 8.03 -4.35 -11.83
C GLY A 305 8.33 -5.20 -13.06
N TYR A 306 8.18 -4.59 -14.24
CA TYR A 306 8.42 -5.27 -15.51
C TYR A 306 9.83 -5.86 -15.56
N GLY A 307 9.94 -7.10 -16.05
CA GLY A 307 11.22 -7.78 -16.21
C GLY A 307 11.77 -8.40 -14.93
N SER A 308 11.06 -8.34 -13.80
CA SER A 308 11.44 -9.12 -12.63
C SER A 308 11.24 -10.63 -12.87
N LEU A 309 12.24 -11.44 -12.50
CA LEU A 309 12.15 -12.92 -12.56
C LEU A 309 11.54 -13.51 -11.28
N THR A 310 11.35 -12.68 -10.26
CA THR A 310 10.84 -13.06 -8.96
C THR A 310 9.61 -12.22 -8.65
N TYR A 311 8.47 -12.90 -8.52
CA TYR A 311 7.27 -12.31 -7.97
C TYR A 311 7.35 -12.41 -6.45
N GLY A 312 7.09 -11.32 -5.74
CA GLY A 312 6.99 -11.37 -4.28
C GLY A 312 5.57 -11.57 -3.82
N ASP A 313 5.44 -11.84 -2.51
CA ASP A 313 4.16 -12.11 -1.89
C ASP A 313 3.47 -10.78 -1.59
N SER A 314 2.33 -10.55 -2.25
CA SER A 314 1.44 -9.43 -1.94
C SER A 314 0.16 -9.99 -1.33
N SER A 315 -0.35 -9.36 -0.29
CA SER A 315 -1.50 -9.81 0.48
C SER A 315 -2.53 -8.70 0.59
N ILE A 316 -3.77 -9.01 0.23
CA ILE A 316 -4.91 -8.11 0.38
C ILE A 316 -5.89 -8.75 1.34
N THR A 317 -6.15 -8.07 2.46
CA THR A 317 -7.03 -8.51 3.54
C THR A 317 -8.11 -7.47 3.87
N GLY A 318 -8.16 -6.36 3.13
CA GLY A 318 -9.17 -5.34 3.29
C GLY A 318 -8.93 -4.12 2.41
N GLY A 319 -9.88 -3.19 2.43
CA GLY A 319 -9.81 -1.93 1.71
C GLY A 319 -10.80 -1.82 0.55
N PHE A 320 -10.82 -0.64 -0.05
CA PHE A 320 -11.61 -0.26 -1.21
C PHE A 320 -10.68 0.12 -2.35
N PHE A 321 -10.99 -0.29 -3.58
CA PHE A 321 -10.06 -0.24 -4.69
C PHE A 321 -10.68 0.41 -5.92
N ALA A 322 -9.93 1.32 -6.53
CA ALA A 322 -10.25 1.93 -7.82
C ALA A 322 -9.85 1.00 -8.97
N ASP A 323 -10.28 -0.27 -8.89
CA ASP A 323 -10.02 -1.28 -9.91
C ASP A 323 -11.13 -1.24 -10.95
N GLU A 324 -10.84 -0.58 -12.07
CA GLU A 324 -11.79 -0.38 -13.17
C GLU A 324 -12.12 -1.66 -13.93
N ALA A 325 -11.30 -2.72 -13.81
CA ALA A 325 -11.59 -4.01 -14.44
C ALA A 325 -12.86 -4.64 -13.85
N ARG A 326 -13.17 -4.31 -12.58
CA ARG A 326 -14.37 -4.81 -11.88
C ARG A 326 -14.43 -6.35 -11.83
N ASP A 327 -13.26 -7.00 -11.77
CA ASP A 327 -13.09 -8.45 -11.86
C ASP A 327 -13.39 -9.20 -10.55
N TRP A 328 -14.16 -8.61 -9.62
CA TRP A 328 -14.49 -9.25 -8.33
C TRP A 328 -15.24 -10.58 -8.49
N ALA A 329 -15.91 -10.81 -9.63
CA ALA A 329 -16.51 -12.10 -9.94
C ALA A 329 -15.46 -13.23 -10.05
N GLY A 330 -14.23 -12.90 -10.44
CA GLY A 330 -13.07 -13.79 -10.41
C GLY A 330 -12.38 -13.85 -9.04
N ASN A 331 -12.92 -13.19 -8.02
CA ASN A 331 -12.33 -13.00 -6.70
C ASN A 331 -10.92 -12.37 -6.77
N THR A 332 -10.75 -11.33 -7.60
CA THR A 332 -9.49 -10.61 -7.75
C THR A 332 -9.65 -9.11 -7.57
N VAL A 333 -8.55 -8.46 -7.19
CA VAL A 333 -8.36 -7.01 -7.17
C VAL A 333 -7.03 -6.71 -7.85
N TYR A 334 -7.04 -5.91 -8.91
CA TYR A 334 -5.87 -5.66 -9.75
C TYR A 334 -5.18 -6.95 -10.25
N GLY A 335 -5.97 -7.99 -10.52
CA GLY A 335 -5.48 -9.31 -10.92
C GLY A 335 -4.89 -10.17 -9.79
N LEU A 336 -4.91 -9.69 -8.54
CA LEU A 336 -4.44 -10.41 -7.36
C LEU A 336 -5.62 -11.01 -6.59
N ALA A 337 -5.52 -12.28 -6.22
CA ALA A 337 -6.48 -12.88 -5.29
C ALA A 337 -6.26 -12.33 -3.87
N PRO A 338 -7.31 -11.97 -3.13
CA PRO A 338 -7.22 -11.71 -1.70
C PRO A 338 -6.61 -12.89 -0.93
N ALA A 339 -6.11 -12.60 0.27
CA ALA A 339 -5.56 -13.62 1.16
C ALA A 339 -6.61 -14.70 1.51
N PRO A 340 -6.19 -15.92 1.87
CA PRO A 340 -7.12 -16.96 2.34
C PRO A 340 -8.01 -16.45 3.48
N GLY A 341 -9.32 -16.71 3.36
CA GLY A 341 -10.32 -16.19 4.31
C GLY A 341 -10.86 -14.80 3.96
N TYR A 342 -10.45 -14.21 2.83
CA TYR A 342 -10.95 -12.94 2.33
C TYR A 342 -11.47 -13.07 0.89
N ALA A 343 -12.40 -12.20 0.51
CA ALA A 343 -12.98 -12.18 -0.83
C ALA A 343 -13.15 -10.75 -1.36
N ALA A 344 -12.96 -10.60 -2.67
CA ALA A 344 -13.29 -9.39 -3.41
C ALA A 344 -14.80 -9.36 -3.66
N ALA A 345 -15.39 -8.18 -3.48
CA ALA A 345 -16.81 -7.95 -3.67
C ALA A 345 -17.05 -6.57 -4.27
N GLU A 346 -18.23 -6.38 -4.85
CA GLU A 346 -18.71 -5.07 -5.26
C GLU A 346 -18.79 -4.13 -4.03
N ASN A 347 -18.28 -2.92 -4.18
CA ASN A 347 -18.57 -1.85 -3.24
C ASN A 347 -19.97 -1.27 -3.52
N ARG A 348 -20.85 -1.36 -2.53
CA ARG A 348 -22.23 -0.86 -2.62
C ARG A 348 -22.46 0.45 -1.85
N GLU A 349 -21.41 1.00 -1.24
CA GLU A 349 -21.51 2.22 -0.45
C GLU A 349 -21.71 3.46 -1.36
N GLY A 350 -22.79 4.20 -1.12
CA GLY A 350 -23.29 5.21 -2.06
C GLY A 350 -22.29 6.30 -2.45
N ALA A 351 -21.46 6.79 -1.51
CA ALA A 351 -20.54 7.89 -1.77
C ALA A 351 -19.20 7.45 -2.40
N THR A 352 -18.81 6.17 -2.24
CA THR A 352 -17.46 5.68 -2.56
C THR A 352 -17.46 4.68 -3.71
N LYS A 353 -18.59 4.03 -4.00
CA LYS A 353 -18.71 2.97 -5.03
C LYS A 353 -18.29 3.36 -6.44
N ASP A 354 -18.41 4.63 -6.82
CA ASP A 354 -18.09 5.05 -8.19
C ASP A 354 -16.57 5.25 -8.35
N ALA A 355 -15.90 5.79 -7.34
CA ALA A 355 -14.46 5.97 -7.32
C ALA A 355 -13.70 4.68 -6.93
N PHE A 356 -14.30 3.86 -6.07
CA PHE A 356 -13.74 2.62 -5.56
C PHE A 356 -14.79 1.50 -5.68
N PRO A 357 -14.98 0.93 -6.89
CA PRO A 357 -16.05 -0.03 -7.15
C PRO A 357 -15.80 -1.42 -6.54
N VAL A 358 -14.58 -1.72 -6.09
CA VAL A 358 -14.22 -3.02 -5.52
C VAL A 358 -13.86 -2.87 -4.05
N ARG A 359 -14.20 -3.85 -3.22
CA ARG A 359 -13.76 -3.94 -1.82
C ARG A 359 -13.32 -5.35 -1.49
N VAL A 360 -12.49 -5.50 -0.47
CA VAL A 360 -12.10 -6.80 0.09
C VAL A 360 -12.60 -6.92 1.52
N LEU A 361 -13.21 -8.06 1.84
CA LEU A 361 -13.82 -8.34 3.14
C LEU A 361 -13.43 -9.75 3.61
N PRO A 362 -13.42 -10.02 4.92
CA PRO A 362 -13.34 -11.39 5.42
C PRO A 362 -14.53 -12.21 4.93
N VAL A 363 -14.34 -13.50 4.68
CA VAL A 363 -15.41 -14.43 4.30
C VAL A 363 -16.10 -14.93 5.57
N ALA A 364 -17.43 -15.00 5.55
CA ALA A 364 -18.20 -15.56 6.65
C ALA A 364 -17.82 -17.04 6.89
N THR A 365 -17.90 -17.51 8.14
CA THR A 365 -17.62 -18.91 8.44
C THR A 365 -18.88 -19.73 8.23
N LEU A 366 -18.84 -20.70 7.31
CA LEU A 366 -19.93 -21.66 7.09
C LEU A 366 -19.38 -23.08 6.96
N GLU A 367 -19.81 -23.95 7.87
CA GLU A 367 -19.43 -25.36 7.90
C GLU A 367 -20.70 -26.22 7.92
N VAL A 368 -20.72 -27.25 7.07
CA VAL A 368 -21.80 -28.22 6.99
C VAL A 368 -21.35 -29.57 7.55
N ARG A 369 -22.28 -30.31 8.13
CA ARG A 369 -22.07 -31.67 8.61
C ARG A 369 -21.97 -32.61 7.41
N ALA A 370 -21.07 -33.58 7.47
CA ALA A 370 -20.95 -34.63 6.46
C ALA A 370 -22.01 -35.72 6.69
N ASP A 371 -22.49 -36.31 5.59
CA ASP A 371 -23.37 -37.49 5.57
C ASP A 371 -24.60 -37.37 6.48
N VAL A 372 -25.33 -36.27 6.34
CA VAL A 372 -26.48 -35.96 7.19
C VAL A 372 -27.58 -37.00 6.94
N GLN A 373 -28.10 -37.59 8.02
CA GLN A 373 -29.27 -38.47 7.97
C GLN A 373 -30.41 -37.89 8.79
N HIS A 374 -31.55 -37.73 8.15
CA HIS A 374 -32.80 -37.30 8.79
C HIS A 374 -33.82 -38.45 8.73
N VAL A 375 -34.43 -38.78 9.86
CA VAL A 375 -35.50 -39.79 9.92
C VAL A 375 -36.84 -39.08 9.80
N CYS A 376 -37.63 -39.42 8.79
CA CYS A 376 -38.99 -38.88 8.62
C CYS A 376 -39.90 -39.31 9.77
N ASP A 377 -39.99 -38.47 10.80
CA ASP A 377 -40.90 -38.62 11.96
C ASP A 377 -42.09 -37.64 11.93
N GLY A 378 -42.22 -36.86 10.85
CA GLY A 378 -43.19 -35.78 10.69
C GLY A 378 -42.63 -34.38 10.95
N SER A 379 -41.37 -34.29 11.38
CA SER A 379 -40.62 -33.03 11.50
C SER A 379 -39.94 -32.65 10.18
N ALA A 380 -39.75 -31.35 9.95
CA ALA A 380 -38.92 -30.88 8.84
C ALA A 380 -37.43 -30.95 9.22
N VAL A 381 -36.56 -31.13 8.22
CA VAL A 381 -35.10 -31.08 8.41
C VAL A 381 -34.72 -29.71 8.98
N ALA A 382 -34.09 -29.68 10.16
CA ALA A 382 -33.65 -28.43 10.76
C ALA A 382 -32.32 -27.95 10.15
N ALA A 383 -32.13 -26.62 10.09
CA ALA A 383 -30.88 -26.02 9.63
C ALA A 383 -29.66 -26.51 10.44
N SER A 384 -29.82 -26.70 11.74
CA SER A 384 -28.77 -27.20 12.66
C SER A 384 -28.38 -28.66 12.45
N GLU A 385 -29.21 -29.45 11.75
CA GLU A 385 -28.87 -30.81 11.33
C GLU A 385 -27.93 -30.81 10.13
N VAL A 386 -27.98 -29.76 9.30
CA VAL A 386 -27.15 -29.63 8.10
C VAL A 386 -25.90 -28.79 8.37
N VAL A 387 -26.03 -27.72 9.16
CA VAL A 387 -24.98 -26.73 9.42
C VAL A 387 -24.40 -26.95 10.81
N SER A 388 -23.08 -27.10 10.90
CA SER A 388 -22.36 -27.17 12.18
C SER A 388 -21.96 -25.80 12.69
N THR A 389 -21.60 -24.88 11.78
CA THR A 389 -21.14 -23.53 12.11
C THR A 389 -21.63 -22.55 11.06
N ALA A 390 -22.24 -21.43 11.47
CA ALA A 390 -22.56 -20.30 10.60
C ALA A 390 -22.31 -19.01 11.37
N ARG A 391 -21.32 -18.21 10.96
CA ARG A 391 -20.92 -17.00 11.70
C ARG A 391 -20.43 -15.84 10.84
N TYR A 392 -20.70 -14.64 11.32
CA TYR A 392 -20.00 -13.42 10.96
C TYR A 392 -19.03 -13.06 12.09
N GLY A 393 -17.75 -13.41 11.93
CA GLY A 393 -16.77 -13.34 13.02
C GLY A 393 -17.19 -14.23 14.18
N ASP A 394 -17.40 -13.63 15.36
CA ASP A 394 -17.88 -14.33 16.55
C ASP A 394 -19.41 -14.40 16.65
N ALA A 395 -20.16 -13.69 15.79
CA ALA A 395 -21.62 -13.64 15.84
C ALA A 395 -22.24 -14.87 15.17
N ASP A 396 -23.13 -15.57 15.88
CA ASP A 396 -23.93 -16.66 15.31
C ASP A 396 -24.89 -16.12 14.22
N ALA A 397 -24.94 -16.82 13.10
CA ALA A 397 -25.69 -16.41 11.92
C ALA A 397 -26.45 -17.58 11.28
N LEU A 398 -26.78 -18.62 12.05
CA LEU A 398 -27.47 -19.81 11.54
C LEU A 398 -28.82 -19.46 10.89
N ASP A 399 -29.56 -18.54 11.50
CA ASP A 399 -30.87 -18.09 11.02
C ASP A 399 -30.81 -17.35 9.67
N ALA A 400 -29.62 -16.87 9.27
CA ALA A 400 -29.41 -16.19 8.00
C ALA A 400 -29.07 -17.15 6.85
N VAL A 401 -28.83 -18.44 7.12
CA VAL A 401 -28.43 -19.41 6.11
C VAL A 401 -29.59 -19.74 5.18
N ALA A 402 -29.37 -19.50 3.88
CA ALA A 402 -30.25 -19.95 2.81
C ALA A 402 -29.87 -21.36 2.35
N PHE A 403 -30.86 -22.18 2.01
CA PHE A 403 -30.66 -23.54 1.54
C PHE A 403 -31.19 -23.72 0.12
N GLU A 404 -30.47 -24.51 -0.67
CA GLU A 404 -30.93 -25.10 -1.92
C GLU A 404 -30.66 -26.60 -1.89
N HIS A 405 -31.51 -27.39 -2.55
CA HIS A 405 -31.30 -28.83 -2.68
C HIS A 405 -31.54 -29.33 -4.10
N ARG A 406 -30.93 -30.45 -4.43
CA ARG A 406 -31.25 -31.23 -5.62
C ARG A 406 -31.19 -32.72 -5.31
N GLU A 407 -32.08 -33.49 -5.93
CA GLU A 407 -32.08 -34.95 -5.82
C GLU A 407 -30.84 -35.54 -6.51
N ALA A 408 -30.30 -36.64 -5.98
CA ALA A 408 -29.14 -37.31 -6.55
C ALA A 408 -29.35 -37.64 -8.04
N GLY A 409 -28.43 -37.20 -8.89
CA GLY A 409 -28.50 -37.40 -10.35
C GLY A 409 -29.32 -36.35 -11.13
N ARG A 410 -29.91 -35.35 -10.47
CA ARG A 410 -30.53 -34.18 -11.12
C ARG A 410 -29.55 -33.01 -11.22
N SER A 411 -29.79 -32.12 -12.19
CA SER A 411 -29.07 -30.85 -12.34
C SER A 411 -29.72 -29.69 -11.57
N ASP A 412 -31.04 -29.72 -11.41
CA ASP A 412 -31.82 -28.54 -11.06
C ASP A 412 -31.91 -28.36 -9.54
N TRP A 413 -31.53 -27.17 -9.08
CA TRP A 413 -31.61 -26.77 -7.68
C TRP A 413 -32.99 -26.22 -7.34
N LYS A 414 -33.52 -26.60 -6.18
CA LYS A 414 -34.75 -26.11 -5.58
C LYS A 414 -34.43 -25.34 -4.31
N ALA A 415 -35.13 -24.24 -4.05
CA ALA A 415 -34.98 -23.49 -2.81
C ALA A 415 -35.51 -24.28 -1.60
N GLY A 416 -34.85 -24.11 -0.46
CA GLY A 416 -35.18 -24.76 0.82
C GLY A 416 -34.48 -26.11 1.03
N LEU A 417 -34.72 -26.71 2.19
CA LEU A 417 -34.32 -28.08 2.51
C LEU A 417 -35.33 -29.09 1.93
N PRO A 418 -34.92 -30.32 1.57
CA PRO A 418 -35.83 -31.33 1.05
C PRO A 418 -36.78 -31.86 2.13
N GLU A 419 -37.99 -32.25 1.73
CA GLU A 419 -39.03 -32.78 2.63
C GLU A 419 -39.33 -34.27 2.39
N ASP A 420 -39.06 -34.77 1.19
CA ASP A 420 -39.39 -36.15 0.78
C ASP A 420 -38.26 -37.13 1.10
N VAL A 421 -38.62 -38.41 1.32
CA VAL A 421 -37.65 -39.51 1.48
C VAL A 421 -36.81 -39.64 0.21
N GLY A 422 -35.48 -39.63 0.36
CA GLY A 422 -34.55 -39.68 -0.76
C GLY A 422 -33.13 -39.28 -0.40
N THR A 423 -32.27 -39.23 -1.42
CA THR A 423 -30.88 -38.75 -1.29
C THR A 423 -30.71 -37.46 -2.07
N TYR A 424 -30.18 -36.45 -1.39
CA TYR A 424 -30.08 -35.08 -1.89
C TYR A 424 -28.67 -34.55 -1.74
N ARG A 425 -28.28 -33.71 -2.70
CA ARG A 425 -27.20 -32.75 -2.51
C ARG A 425 -27.80 -31.45 -1.99
N VAL A 426 -27.32 -30.95 -0.86
CA VAL A 426 -27.77 -29.70 -0.26
C VAL A 426 -26.65 -28.67 -0.33
N ARG A 427 -27.00 -27.45 -0.70
CA ARG A 427 -26.13 -26.27 -0.67
C ARG A 427 -26.65 -25.32 0.40
N ALA A 428 -25.82 -25.05 1.39
CA ALA A 428 -26.02 -23.97 2.35
C ALA A 428 -25.27 -22.73 1.85
N THR A 429 -25.90 -21.56 1.93
CA THR A 429 -25.29 -20.27 1.63
C THR A 429 -25.60 -19.28 2.74
N LEU A 430 -24.56 -18.82 3.41
CA LEU A 430 -24.62 -17.69 4.32
C LEU A 430 -24.37 -16.43 3.48
N PRO A 431 -25.36 -15.53 3.30
CA PRO A 431 -25.21 -14.35 2.46
C PRO A 431 -24.17 -13.36 3.01
N GLU A 432 -23.92 -12.28 2.29
CA GLU A 432 -23.15 -11.16 2.86
C GLU A 432 -23.93 -10.58 4.05
N GLY A 433 -23.22 -10.30 5.15
CA GLY A 433 -23.82 -9.76 6.35
C GLY A 433 -22.80 -9.05 7.24
N ALA A 434 -23.26 -8.56 8.38
CA ALA A 434 -22.43 -7.86 9.36
C ALA A 434 -22.46 -8.58 10.70
N ASP A 435 -21.36 -8.51 11.45
CA ASP A 435 -21.36 -8.88 12.85
C ASP A 435 -22.05 -7.81 13.73
N ALA A 436 -22.13 -8.07 15.04
CA ALA A 436 -22.73 -7.15 16.00
C ALA A 436 -22.00 -5.79 16.10
N GLY A 437 -20.73 -5.73 15.68
CA GLY A 437 -19.92 -4.52 15.61
C GLY A 437 -20.06 -3.76 14.29
N GLY A 438 -20.79 -4.31 13.32
CA GLY A 438 -20.98 -3.72 12.00
C GLY A 438 -19.86 -4.06 11.00
N ALA A 439 -18.92 -4.95 11.34
CA ALA A 439 -17.92 -5.41 10.38
C ALA A 439 -18.58 -6.31 9.34
N LEU A 440 -18.33 -6.05 8.07
CA LEU A 440 -18.94 -6.77 6.95
C LEU A 440 -18.15 -8.02 6.59
N TYR A 441 -18.88 -9.08 6.23
CA TYR A 441 -18.34 -10.36 5.80
C TYR A 441 -18.94 -10.75 4.45
N ALA A 442 -18.10 -11.22 3.54
CA ALA A 442 -18.54 -11.78 2.27
C ALA A 442 -19.31 -13.10 2.47
N ALA A 443 -20.19 -13.40 1.52
CA ALA A 443 -20.98 -14.62 1.53
C ALA A 443 -20.09 -15.89 1.52
N ALA A 444 -20.58 -16.96 2.12
CA ALA A 444 -19.96 -18.27 2.12
C ALA A 444 -20.95 -19.34 1.69
N SER A 445 -20.48 -20.34 0.94
CA SER A 445 -21.31 -21.46 0.49
C SER A 445 -20.60 -22.78 0.73
N ALA A 446 -21.35 -23.78 1.17
CA ALA A 446 -20.88 -25.14 1.40
C ALA A 446 -21.93 -26.15 0.93
N GLU A 447 -21.48 -27.32 0.47
CA GLU A 447 -22.36 -28.38 0.02
C GLU A 447 -22.13 -29.67 0.80
N THR A 448 -23.21 -30.41 1.07
CA THR A 448 -23.17 -31.71 1.71
C THR A 448 -24.21 -32.66 1.12
N ASP A 449 -24.10 -33.94 1.45
CA ASP A 449 -25.08 -34.95 1.11
C ASP A 449 -26.03 -35.16 2.31
N LEU A 450 -27.33 -35.26 2.00
CA LEU A 450 -28.41 -35.45 2.97
C LEU A 450 -29.27 -36.63 2.52
N ALA A 451 -29.44 -37.62 3.40
CA ALA A 451 -30.36 -38.73 3.22
C ALA A 451 -31.56 -38.59 4.16
N ILE A 452 -32.76 -38.54 3.58
CA ILE A 452 -34.01 -38.60 4.32
C ILE A 452 -34.51 -40.05 4.24
N VAL A 453 -34.62 -40.72 5.39
CA VAL A 453 -35.01 -42.14 5.50
C VAL A 453 -36.35 -42.31 6.20
N SER A 454 -37.11 -43.34 5.81
CA SER A 454 -38.39 -43.66 6.46
C SER A 454 -38.18 -44.26 7.85
N ALA A 455 -39.06 -43.93 8.80
CA ALA A 455 -39.03 -44.47 10.16
C ALA A 455 -39.11 -46.02 10.20
N ASP A 456 -39.76 -46.64 9.21
CA ASP A 456 -39.95 -48.11 9.11
C ASP A 456 -38.68 -48.88 8.68
N GLY A 457 -37.59 -48.19 8.32
CA GLY A 457 -36.34 -48.79 7.84
C GLY A 457 -35.32 -49.11 8.95
N ALA A 458 -35.51 -48.61 10.17
CA ALA A 458 -34.54 -48.77 11.26
C ALA A 458 -34.66 -50.08 12.05
N ASP A 459 -35.74 -50.86 11.86
CA ASP A 459 -36.10 -51.99 12.73
C ASP A 459 -36.04 -53.38 12.06
N ARG A 460 -35.13 -53.61 11.10
CA ARG A 460 -34.97 -54.93 10.45
C ARG A 460 -33.57 -55.52 10.49
N THR A 461 -32.92 -55.43 11.64
CA THR A 461 -31.77 -56.31 11.93
C THR A 461 -31.98 -57.03 13.26
N GLY A 462 -32.52 -58.25 13.18
CA GLY A 462 -32.40 -59.23 14.25
C GLY A 462 -33.67 -60.00 14.61
N ASP A 463 -34.13 -60.91 13.75
CA ASP A 463 -34.63 -62.19 14.27
C ASP A 463 -34.36 -63.32 13.24
N PRO A 464 -33.47 -64.29 13.53
CA PRO A 464 -33.27 -65.42 12.65
C PRO A 464 -34.46 -66.39 12.77
N ALA A 465 -35.10 -66.65 11.64
CA ALA A 465 -36.15 -67.64 11.50
C ALA A 465 -35.69 -69.03 12.01
N ASP A 466 -36.30 -69.49 13.11
CA ASP A 466 -36.42 -70.92 13.40
C ASP A 466 -37.49 -71.51 12.50
N GLY A 467 -37.05 -72.32 11.54
CA GLY A 467 -37.91 -73.12 10.68
C GLY A 467 -37.11 -74.22 10.03
N SER A 468 -36.83 -75.30 10.78
CA SER A 468 -36.36 -76.57 10.21
C SER A 468 -37.55 -77.46 9.84
N PRO A 469 -37.59 -78.06 8.62
CA PRO A 469 -38.45 -79.20 8.36
C PRO A 469 -37.64 -80.52 8.28
N ALA A 470 -38.21 -81.54 8.93
CA ALA A 470 -38.08 -83.01 8.76
C ALA A 470 -37.76 -83.74 10.08
#